data_AF-A0A968Z2F3-F1
#
_entry.id   AF-A0A968Z2F3-F1
#
_cell.length_a   1.000
_cell.length_b   1.000
_cell.length_c   1.000
_cell.angle_alpha   90.00
_cell.angle_beta   90.00
_cell.angle_gamma   90.00
#
_symmetry.space_group_name_H-M   'P 1'
#
loop_
_entity.id
_entity.type
_entity.pdbx_description
1 polymer ?
#
loop_
_entity_poly.entity_id
_entity_poly.type
_entity_poly.pdbx_seq_one_letter_code
_entity_poly.pdbx_strand_id
1 'polypeptide(L)'
;MTNIIVNPIDKIINGTGRNDTLMGLDGNDILFGLRGNDVLIGGNGNDTLNGGSESDLLNGGNGNDRLNGEAGNDTLIGGRGNDFLNGGNGNDRLNGGDGRDTIIGGLGNDSIDGGTGDDMLQGDDGRDTLIGGRDNDIIGGGSGNDTLWGGDGRDTLMGGRNKDMVNGGLGNDLLNGDRDNDTLIGGRGNDTLNGNEDNDVLFGDGSSRLFALTDNNRLVSFDSDRPDRVSSIAVTGINGNLVGVDFRPGTGALFGVTDANQVYTININTGVATLVSSNPIPFTLNGNSFGVDFNPTPDRIRVVSDAEQNIRLNPNTGGIALNPDGTQAIDVPLAYAAGDRNAGIIPDIVGAAYTNSVAPSPDPTRRTTLYNIDAKLDTLVIQGSPNFLMGDPNTPVSPNRGQLTTVGSLGVDFKDAGFDIFSLNAGDPNNSANIAYAVSGSMLYSIHLATGTATNLGTIGNGSFNLIGLAATSADGNGGNDLLMGGSGRDTLVGGRGNDTLTGGNGNDSFSFGSPAEGIDTISDFSVPNDTILVSATGFGGGLVAGAAITADQFVFGTSAVDAEDRFIYNRNNGALSFDLDGVGGAAQVRIATLSTNLSLTNNDIFVVA
;
A
#
# COMPACT_ATOMS: atom_id res chain seq x y z
N MET A 1 13.90 -37.35 -12.91
CA MET A 1 15.29 -36.87 -12.99
C MET A 1 16.07 -37.73 -13.97
N THR A 2 15.90 -37.40 -15.24
CA THR A 2 16.77 -37.85 -16.33
C THR A 2 17.61 -36.64 -16.74
N ASN A 3 18.94 -36.74 -16.74
CA ASN A 3 19.81 -35.66 -17.22
C ASN A 3 20.11 -35.91 -18.70
N ILE A 4 19.70 -35.01 -19.59
CA ILE A 4 19.98 -35.09 -21.04
C ILE A 4 20.95 -33.96 -21.39
N ILE A 5 22.20 -34.31 -21.72
CA ILE A 5 23.22 -33.38 -22.22
C ILE A 5 23.63 -33.85 -23.63
N VAL A 6 23.41 -33.02 -24.64
CA VAL A 6 23.79 -33.28 -26.04
C VAL A 6 24.86 -32.27 -26.48
N ASN A 7 25.78 -32.67 -27.36
CA ASN A 7 27.07 -32.00 -27.58
C ASN A 7 27.25 -31.31 -28.98
N PRO A 8 26.29 -30.49 -29.46
CA PRO A 8 26.56 -29.33 -30.34
C PRO A 8 26.53 -28.00 -29.57
N ILE A 9 26.96 -26.88 -30.20
CA ILE A 9 26.87 -25.51 -29.62
C ILE A 9 25.39 -25.13 -29.52
N ASP A 10 24.65 -25.13 -30.64
CA ASP A 10 23.19 -24.99 -30.63
C ASP A 10 22.52 -26.38 -30.54
N LYS A 11 21.62 -26.56 -29.58
CA LYS A 11 21.00 -27.83 -29.21
C LYS A 11 19.49 -27.76 -29.36
N ILE A 12 18.89 -28.90 -29.71
CA ILE A 12 17.47 -29.14 -29.49
C ILE A 12 17.38 -30.26 -28.46
N ILE A 13 16.86 -29.94 -27.28
CA ILE A 13 16.76 -30.85 -26.13
C ILE A 13 15.28 -31.10 -25.85
N ASN A 14 14.86 -32.36 -25.92
CA ASN A 14 13.50 -32.77 -25.57
C ASN A 14 13.55 -33.55 -24.25
N GLY A 15 12.72 -33.15 -23.30
CA GLY A 15 12.38 -33.88 -22.11
C GLY A 15 11.48 -35.08 -22.40
N THR A 16 10.86 -35.57 -21.35
CA THR A 16 9.98 -36.73 -21.33
C THR A 16 8.64 -36.35 -20.71
N GLY A 17 7.75 -37.32 -20.47
CA GLY A 17 6.50 -37.04 -19.75
C GLY A 17 6.66 -37.10 -18.23
N ARG A 18 7.84 -36.77 -17.70
CA ARG A 18 8.22 -36.84 -16.29
C ARG A 18 9.11 -35.63 -16.00
N ASN A 19 9.18 -35.27 -14.72
CA ASN A 19 10.10 -34.25 -14.22
C ASN A 19 11.56 -34.47 -14.68
N ASP A 20 12.03 -33.54 -15.48
CA ASP A 20 13.32 -33.48 -16.13
C ASP A 20 14.10 -32.22 -15.75
N THR A 21 15.40 -32.24 -16.06
CA THR A 21 16.28 -31.09 -15.91
C THR A 21 17.11 -30.95 -17.18
N LEU A 22 16.88 -29.89 -17.93
CA LEU A 22 17.43 -29.64 -19.25
C LEU A 22 18.35 -28.41 -19.19
N MET A 23 19.52 -28.48 -19.82
CA MET A 23 20.51 -27.39 -19.80
C MET A 23 21.10 -27.15 -21.20
N GLY A 24 20.94 -25.93 -21.71
CA GLY A 24 21.48 -25.45 -23.00
C GLY A 24 22.99 -25.15 -22.94
N LEU A 25 23.43 -24.40 -21.93
CA LEU A 25 24.80 -23.93 -21.70
C LEU A 25 25.21 -22.73 -22.55
N ASP A 26 25.92 -22.93 -23.67
CA ASP A 26 26.36 -21.85 -24.56
C ASP A 26 25.79 -22.15 -25.94
N GLY A 27 25.23 -21.17 -26.63
CA GLY A 27 24.63 -21.32 -27.95
C GLY A 27 23.20 -20.82 -27.97
N ASN A 28 22.55 -20.91 -29.13
CA ASN A 28 21.12 -20.61 -29.24
C ASN A 28 20.35 -21.93 -29.22
N ASP A 29 19.87 -22.33 -28.06
CA ASP A 29 19.28 -23.63 -27.78
C ASP A 29 17.74 -23.62 -27.84
N ILE A 30 17.15 -24.79 -28.07
CA ILE A 30 15.71 -25.02 -27.98
C ILE A 30 15.44 -26.17 -27.01
N LEU A 31 14.74 -25.89 -25.92
CA LEU A 31 14.42 -26.85 -24.86
C LEU A 31 12.89 -27.07 -24.78
N PHE A 32 12.46 -28.32 -24.64
CA PHE A 32 11.06 -28.71 -24.45
C PHE A 32 10.91 -29.61 -23.23
N GLY A 33 10.16 -29.20 -22.20
CA GLY A 33 9.87 -30.01 -21.00
C GLY A 33 8.84 -31.11 -21.28
N LEU A 34 7.72 -30.72 -21.90
CA LEU A 34 6.56 -31.54 -22.28
C LEU A 34 5.55 -31.74 -21.14
N ARG A 35 5.71 -32.75 -20.28
CA ARG A 35 4.78 -32.99 -19.17
C ARG A 35 5.57 -33.29 -17.91
N GLY A 36 5.00 -32.91 -16.77
CA GLY A 36 5.62 -33.05 -15.47
C GLY A 36 6.41 -31.80 -15.11
N ASN A 37 6.75 -31.65 -13.83
CA ASN A 37 7.36 -30.43 -13.34
C ASN A 37 8.86 -30.42 -13.69
N ASP A 38 9.22 -29.61 -14.67
CA ASP A 38 10.52 -29.59 -15.31
C ASP A 38 11.35 -28.36 -14.90
N VAL A 39 12.67 -28.47 -15.09
CA VAL A 39 13.62 -27.37 -14.93
C VAL A 39 14.38 -27.19 -16.23
N LEU A 40 14.19 -26.05 -16.90
CA LEU A 40 14.84 -25.71 -18.16
C LEU A 40 15.76 -24.51 -17.94
N ILE A 41 17.03 -24.64 -18.34
CA ILE A 41 18.04 -23.58 -18.24
C ILE A 41 18.68 -23.37 -19.61
N GLY A 42 18.51 -22.19 -20.20
CA GLY A 42 19.10 -21.79 -21.48
C GLY A 42 20.61 -21.63 -21.35
N GLY A 43 21.06 -20.58 -20.68
CA GLY A 43 22.46 -20.31 -20.40
C GLY A 43 22.93 -19.03 -21.08
N ASN A 44 23.90 -19.11 -21.98
CA ASN A 44 24.37 -17.98 -22.78
C ASN A 44 23.91 -18.15 -24.23
N GLY A 45 23.38 -17.09 -24.83
CA GLY A 45 22.89 -17.08 -26.20
C GLY A 45 21.40 -16.81 -26.22
N ASN A 46 20.80 -16.82 -27.40
CA ASN A 46 19.38 -16.53 -27.55
C ASN A 46 18.61 -17.85 -27.62
N ASP A 47 18.05 -18.24 -26.49
CA ASP A 47 17.44 -19.55 -26.27
C ASP A 47 15.92 -19.52 -26.45
N THR A 48 15.33 -20.70 -26.67
CA THR A 48 13.88 -20.90 -26.68
C THR A 48 13.50 -22.05 -25.76
N LEU A 49 12.79 -21.76 -24.69
CA LEU A 49 12.37 -22.72 -23.67
C LEU A 49 10.84 -22.85 -23.68
N ASN A 50 10.34 -24.10 -23.70
CA ASN A 50 8.91 -24.40 -23.54
C ASN A 50 8.73 -25.41 -22.41
N GLY A 51 8.02 -25.01 -21.35
CA GLY A 51 7.74 -25.85 -20.18
C GLY A 51 6.84 -27.01 -20.55
N GLY A 52 5.61 -26.68 -20.97
CA GLY A 52 4.62 -27.65 -21.38
C GLY A 52 3.48 -27.70 -20.37
N SER A 53 3.07 -28.90 -19.98
CA SER A 53 2.05 -29.03 -18.94
C SER A 53 2.66 -29.24 -17.56
N GLU A 54 1.87 -28.90 -16.55
CA GLU A 54 2.25 -28.94 -15.13
C GLU A 54 3.23 -27.81 -14.74
N SER A 55 3.72 -27.75 -13.50
CA SER A 55 4.44 -26.56 -13.00
C SER A 55 5.93 -26.62 -13.27
N ASP A 56 6.44 -25.68 -14.07
CA ASP A 56 7.81 -25.67 -14.58
C ASP A 56 8.64 -24.47 -14.09
N LEU A 57 9.96 -24.63 -14.11
CA LEU A 57 10.93 -23.55 -13.91
C LEU A 57 11.74 -23.34 -15.18
N LEU A 58 11.62 -22.17 -15.80
CA LEU A 58 12.34 -21.77 -17.00
C LEU A 58 13.28 -20.61 -16.67
N ASN A 59 14.55 -20.72 -17.05
CA ASN A 59 15.55 -19.67 -16.91
C ASN A 59 16.29 -19.47 -18.23
N GLY A 60 16.14 -18.30 -18.85
CA GLY A 60 16.80 -17.92 -20.11
C GLY A 60 18.31 -17.77 -19.91
N GLY A 61 18.72 -16.84 -19.06
CA GLY A 61 20.10 -16.64 -18.67
C GLY A 61 20.65 -15.34 -19.22
N ASN A 62 21.64 -15.38 -20.10
CA ASN A 62 22.12 -14.20 -20.82
C ASN A 62 21.80 -14.34 -22.31
N GLY A 63 21.23 -13.31 -22.91
CA GLY A 63 20.88 -13.27 -24.32
C GLY A 63 19.46 -12.75 -24.46
N ASN A 64 18.93 -12.79 -25.67
CA ASN A 64 17.53 -12.43 -25.90
C ASN A 64 16.74 -13.72 -26.05
N ASP A 65 16.11 -14.14 -24.96
CA ASP A 65 15.52 -15.45 -24.80
C ASP A 65 14.00 -15.43 -25.05
N ARG A 66 13.45 -16.60 -25.38
CA ARG A 66 12.00 -16.81 -25.51
C ARG A 66 11.55 -17.93 -24.58
N LEU A 67 10.78 -17.61 -23.56
CA LEU A 67 10.26 -18.55 -22.57
C LEU A 67 8.73 -18.66 -22.71
N ASN A 68 8.20 -19.89 -22.80
CA ASN A 68 6.77 -20.17 -22.75
C ASN A 68 6.48 -21.22 -21.67
N GLY A 69 5.69 -20.88 -20.64
CA GLY A 69 5.26 -21.82 -19.60
C GLY A 69 4.26 -22.85 -20.14
N GLU A 70 3.26 -22.34 -20.86
CA GLU A 70 2.11 -23.07 -21.45
C GLU A 70 0.98 -23.36 -20.45
N ALA A 71 1.00 -24.44 -19.69
CA ALA A 71 -0.12 -24.80 -18.82
C ALA A 71 0.35 -25.34 -17.48
N GLY A 72 0.15 -24.60 -16.41
CA GLY A 72 0.67 -24.92 -15.10
C GLY A 72 0.89 -23.64 -14.32
N ASN A 73 1.29 -23.76 -13.06
CA ASN A 73 1.78 -22.58 -12.34
C ASN A 73 3.29 -22.57 -12.49
N ASP A 74 3.77 -21.75 -13.41
CA ASP A 74 5.14 -21.75 -13.89
C ASP A 74 5.96 -20.61 -13.26
N THR A 75 7.28 -20.75 -13.30
CA THR A 75 8.22 -19.69 -12.94
C THR A 75 9.16 -19.45 -14.12
N LEU A 76 9.09 -18.25 -14.70
CA LEU A 76 9.90 -17.83 -15.85
C LEU A 76 10.85 -16.71 -15.42
N ILE A 77 12.12 -16.85 -15.77
CA ILE A 77 13.18 -15.87 -15.49
C ILE A 77 13.90 -15.59 -16.81
N GLY A 78 13.80 -14.37 -17.35
CA GLY A 78 14.50 -13.95 -18.57
C GLY A 78 16.00 -13.88 -18.33
N GLY A 79 16.40 -12.98 -17.43
CA GLY A 79 17.79 -12.84 -16.99
C GLY A 79 18.40 -11.56 -17.52
N ARG A 80 19.37 -11.63 -18.43
CA ARG A 80 19.96 -10.46 -19.08
C ARG A 80 19.69 -10.47 -20.55
N GLY A 81 19.27 -9.33 -21.08
CA GLY A 81 19.01 -9.12 -22.49
C GLY A 81 17.54 -8.79 -22.68
N ASN A 82 17.10 -8.72 -23.93
CA ASN A 82 15.72 -8.35 -24.23
C ASN A 82 14.92 -9.63 -24.45
N ASP A 83 14.18 -10.03 -23.44
CA ASP A 83 13.53 -11.32 -23.35
C ASP A 83 12.04 -11.25 -23.70
N PHE A 84 11.50 -12.38 -24.15
CA PHE A 84 10.07 -12.59 -24.31
C PHE A 84 9.63 -13.71 -23.38
N LEU A 85 8.73 -13.41 -22.45
CA LEU A 85 8.16 -14.36 -21.50
C LEU A 85 6.65 -14.44 -21.69
N ASN A 86 6.11 -15.66 -21.69
CA ASN A 86 4.68 -15.93 -21.74
C ASN A 86 4.33 -17.04 -20.76
N GLY A 87 3.56 -16.73 -19.71
CA GLY A 87 3.16 -17.67 -18.67
C GLY A 87 2.24 -18.74 -19.24
N GLY A 88 1.12 -18.32 -19.81
CA GLY A 88 0.17 -19.20 -20.46
C GLY A 88 -1.08 -19.37 -19.61
N ASN A 89 -1.40 -20.59 -19.16
CA ASN A 89 -2.52 -20.82 -18.25
C ASN A 89 -2.01 -21.26 -16.89
N GLY A 90 -2.51 -20.65 -15.84
CA GLY A 90 -2.19 -20.95 -14.46
C GLY A 90 -1.77 -19.68 -13.73
N ASN A 91 -1.35 -19.82 -12.48
CA ASN A 91 -0.89 -18.68 -11.72
C ASN A 91 0.64 -18.65 -11.80
N ASP A 92 1.16 -17.80 -12.66
CA ASP A 92 2.55 -17.80 -13.06
C ASP A 92 3.36 -16.72 -12.33
N ARG A 93 4.67 -16.94 -12.25
CA ARG A 93 5.64 -15.96 -11.74
C ARG A 93 6.68 -15.65 -12.79
N LEU A 94 6.71 -14.42 -13.28
CA LEU A 94 7.52 -13.99 -14.40
C LEU A 94 8.45 -12.84 -13.96
N ASN A 95 9.74 -12.95 -14.28
CA ASN A 95 10.73 -11.91 -14.05
C ASN A 95 11.55 -11.68 -15.33
N GLY A 96 11.50 -10.47 -15.89
CA GLY A 96 12.24 -10.07 -17.08
C GLY A 96 13.74 -10.01 -16.79
N GLY A 97 14.12 -9.12 -15.87
CA GLY A 97 15.48 -8.99 -15.39
C GLY A 97 16.14 -7.71 -15.89
N ASP A 98 17.33 -7.81 -16.47
CA ASP A 98 18.03 -6.67 -17.07
C ASP A 98 17.70 -6.62 -18.57
N GLY A 99 17.03 -5.57 -19.08
CA GLY A 99 16.85 -5.39 -20.52
C GLY A 99 15.54 -4.71 -20.87
N ARG A 100 15.17 -4.73 -22.15
CA ARG A 100 13.81 -4.36 -22.56
C ARG A 100 13.05 -5.63 -22.83
N ASP A 101 12.17 -5.98 -21.92
CA ASP A 101 11.46 -7.24 -21.91
C ASP A 101 10.01 -7.08 -22.40
N THR A 102 9.45 -8.19 -22.85
CA THR A 102 8.03 -8.32 -23.15
C THR A 102 7.49 -9.49 -22.37
N ILE A 103 6.58 -9.23 -21.44
CA ILE A 103 6.08 -10.24 -20.51
C ILE A 103 4.56 -10.29 -20.60
N ILE A 104 4.03 -11.50 -20.78
CA ILE A 104 2.60 -11.79 -20.84
C ILE A 104 2.29 -12.84 -19.76
N GLY A 105 1.39 -12.53 -18.84
CA GLY A 105 0.91 -13.45 -17.81
C GLY A 105 0.05 -14.55 -18.45
N GLY A 106 -1.13 -14.16 -18.92
CA GLY A 106 -2.03 -15.03 -19.67
C GLY A 106 -3.34 -15.25 -18.91
N LEU A 107 -3.71 -16.51 -18.67
CA LEU A 107 -4.89 -16.83 -17.88
C LEU A 107 -4.47 -17.23 -16.47
N GLY A 108 -5.05 -16.61 -15.46
CA GLY A 108 -4.81 -16.96 -14.06
C GLY A 108 -4.33 -15.74 -13.29
N ASN A 109 -3.89 -15.93 -12.06
CA ASN A 109 -3.44 -14.81 -11.23
C ASN A 109 -1.91 -14.75 -11.25
N ASP A 110 -1.38 -13.83 -12.03
CA ASP A 110 0.04 -13.78 -12.35
C ASP A 110 0.80 -12.74 -11.53
N SER A 111 2.08 -13.00 -11.32
CA SER A 111 3.03 -12.08 -10.70
C SER A 111 4.14 -11.77 -11.69
N ILE A 112 4.16 -10.54 -12.19
CA ILE A 112 5.07 -10.07 -13.23
C ILE A 112 5.97 -8.95 -12.68
N ASP A 113 7.27 -9.08 -12.93
CA ASP A 113 8.30 -8.11 -12.57
C ASP A 113 9.18 -7.85 -13.81
N GLY A 114 9.10 -6.64 -14.37
CA GLY A 114 9.89 -6.23 -15.55
C GLY A 114 11.37 -6.20 -15.22
N GLY A 115 11.72 -5.43 -14.19
CA GLY A 115 13.06 -5.37 -13.65
C GLY A 115 13.72 -4.03 -13.96
N THR A 116 14.72 -4.02 -14.86
CA THR A 116 15.35 -2.78 -15.29
C THR A 116 15.33 -2.65 -16.80
N GLY A 117 14.98 -1.48 -17.29
CA GLY A 117 14.91 -1.12 -18.70
C GLY A 117 13.45 -0.88 -19.09
N ASP A 118 13.24 -0.32 -20.29
CA ASP A 118 11.87 0.09 -20.68
C ASP A 118 11.05 -1.16 -21.08
N ASP A 119 10.23 -1.69 -20.18
CA ASP A 119 9.54 -2.97 -20.32
C ASP A 119 8.09 -2.85 -20.82
N MET A 120 7.55 -3.95 -21.36
CA MET A 120 6.14 -4.07 -21.71
C MET A 120 5.52 -5.29 -21.02
N LEU A 121 4.58 -5.02 -20.12
CA LEU A 121 3.95 -6.02 -19.26
C LEU A 121 2.44 -6.10 -19.51
N GLN A 122 1.91 -7.32 -19.62
CA GLN A 122 0.48 -7.58 -19.81
C GLN A 122 0.05 -8.72 -18.87
N GLY A 123 -0.94 -8.46 -18.00
CA GLY A 123 -1.50 -9.46 -17.09
C GLY A 123 -2.43 -10.43 -17.83
N ASP A 124 -3.32 -9.87 -18.65
CA ASP A 124 -4.40 -10.54 -19.38
C ASP A 124 -5.60 -10.90 -18.48
N ASP A 125 -6.04 -12.16 -18.38
CA ASP A 125 -7.24 -12.51 -17.61
C ASP A 125 -6.83 -13.03 -16.24
N GLY A 126 -7.14 -12.29 -15.19
CA GLY A 126 -6.53 -12.63 -13.91
C GLY A 126 -6.90 -11.74 -12.76
N ARG A 127 -6.30 -12.03 -11.61
CA ARG A 127 -5.98 -10.97 -10.66
C ARG A 127 -4.48 -10.92 -10.65
N ASP A 128 -3.94 -9.94 -11.32
CA ASP A 128 -2.53 -9.89 -11.62
C ASP A 128 -1.83 -8.85 -10.75
N THR A 129 -0.53 -9.06 -10.56
CA THR A 129 0.36 -8.11 -9.90
C THR A 129 1.52 -7.82 -10.83
N LEU A 130 1.61 -6.59 -11.31
CA LEU A 130 2.61 -6.15 -12.29
C LEU A 130 3.48 -5.05 -11.70
N ILE A 131 4.79 -5.18 -11.86
CA ILE A 131 5.79 -4.16 -11.50
C ILE A 131 6.63 -3.86 -12.74
N GLY A 132 6.67 -2.62 -13.19
CA GLY A 132 7.58 -2.16 -14.25
C GLY A 132 9.02 -2.24 -13.77
N GLY A 133 9.33 -1.47 -12.73
CA GLY A 133 10.61 -1.51 -12.05
C GLY A 133 11.37 -0.19 -12.25
N ARG A 134 12.42 -0.21 -13.07
CA ARG A 134 13.17 0.99 -13.42
C ARG A 134 13.06 1.28 -14.90
N ASP A 135 13.16 2.58 -15.21
CA ASP A 135 13.07 3.15 -16.55
C ASP A 135 11.60 3.23 -17.00
N ASN A 136 11.30 3.43 -18.29
CA ASN A 136 9.95 3.83 -18.70
C ASN A 136 9.13 2.62 -19.14
N ASP A 137 8.13 2.26 -18.36
CA ASP A 137 7.39 1.02 -18.56
C ASP A 137 6.00 1.22 -19.15
N ILE A 138 5.52 0.19 -19.86
CA ILE A 138 4.15 0.08 -20.34
C ILE A 138 3.50 -1.13 -19.68
N ILE A 139 2.45 -0.91 -18.90
CA ILE A 139 1.83 -1.93 -18.07
C ILE A 139 0.32 -1.96 -18.35
N GLY A 140 -0.20 -3.14 -18.68
CA GLY A 140 -1.63 -3.40 -18.81
C GLY A 140 -2.08 -4.53 -17.88
N GLY A 141 -3.05 -4.28 -17.01
CA GLY A 141 -3.65 -5.29 -16.13
C GLY A 141 -4.45 -6.30 -16.96
N GLY A 142 -5.52 -5.82 -17.59
CA GLY A 142 -6.34 -6.64 -18.49
C GLY A 142 -7.75 -6.80 -17.94
N SER A 143 -8.18 -8.03 -17.69
CA SER A 143 -9.46 -8.31 -17.05
C SER A 143 -9.23 -8.84 -15.64
N GLY A 144 -9.90 -8.22 -14.67
CA GLY A 144 -9.99 -8.66 -13.29
C GLY A 144 -9.39 -7.62 -12.36
N ASN A 145 -9.22 -7.94 -11.08
CA ASN A 145 -8.91 -6.90 -10.11
C ASN A 145 -7.41 -6.84 -9.89
N ASP A 146 -6.71 -6.01 -10.65
CA ASP A 146 -5.26 -6.03 -10.78
C ASP A 146 -4.57 -5.01 -9.87
N THR A 147 -3.28 -5.21 -9.68
CA THR A 147 -2.40 -4.25 -9.00
C THR A 147 -1.17 -3.96 -9.83
N LEU A 148 -1.01 -2.70 -10.21
CA LEU A 148 0.05 -2.24 -11.10
C LEU A 148 0.92 -1.20 -10.39
N TRP A 149 2.23 -1.36 -10.50
CA TRP A 149 3.25 -0.40 -10.05
C TRP A 149 4.20 -0.06 -11.20
N GLY A 150 4.30 1.22 -11.57
CA GLY A 150 5.23 1.71 -12.58
C GLY A 150 6.68 1.60 -12.08
N GLY A 151 6.98 2.35 -11.03
CA GLY A 151 8.27 2.28 -10.34
C GLY A 151 9.07 3.58 -10.50
N ASP A 152 10.34 3.48 -10.89
CA ASP A 152 11.16 4.64 -11.26
C ASP A 152 10.98 4.89 -12.76
N GLY A 153 10.44 6.00 -13.24
CA GLY A 153 10.30 6.11 -14.69
C GLY A 153 9.50 7.28 -15.21
N ARG A 154 8.99 7.10 -16.42
CA ARG A 154 7.82 7.81 -16.91
C ARG A 154 6.94 6.73 -17.50
N ASP A 155 5.99 6.29 -16.70
CA ASP A 155 5.31 5.04 -16.95
C ASP A 155 3.94 5.28 -17.58
N THR A 156 3.45 4.28 -18.31
CA THR A 156 2.09 4.24 -18.83
C THR A 156 1.38 3.00 -18.32
N LEU A 157 0.38 3.20 -17.48
CA LEU A 157 -0.35 2.13 -16.81
C LEU A 157 -1.84 2.16 -17.21
N MET A 158 -2.37 0.99 -17.55
CA MET A 158 -3.79 0.78 -17.85
C MET A 158 -4.31 -0.34 -16.94
N GLY A 159 -5.28 -0.05 -16.08
CA GLY A 159 -5.93 -1.03 -15.21
C GLY A 159 -6.67 -2.07 -16.06
N GLY A 160 -7.72 -1.62 -16.75
CA GLY A 160 -8.44 -2.43 -17.73
C GLY A 160 -9.89 -2.61 -17.36
N ARG A 161 -10.31 -3.82 -16.99
CA ARG A 161 -11.68 -4.08 -16.54
C ARG A 161 -11.65 -4.59 -15.12
N ASN A 162 -12.71 -4.29 -14.39
CA ASN A 162 -12.87 -4.57 -12.97
C ASN A 162 -11.99 -3.63 -12.13
N LYS A 163 -12.04 -3.85 -10.82
CA LYS A 163 -11.52 -2.85 -9.87
C LYS A 163 -10.02 -3.02 -9.71
N ASP A 164 -9.28 -2.02 -10.17
CA ASP A 164 -7.83 -2.00 -10.18
C ASP A 164 -7.23 -1.03 -9.17
N MET A 165 -5.97 -1.32 -8.79
CA MET A 165 -5.11 -0.40 -8.07
C MET A 165 -3.88 -0.09 -8.93
N VAL A 166 -3.78 1.14 -9.38
CA VAL A 166 -2.75 1.59 -10.32
C VAL A 166 -1.88 2.65 -9.64
N ASN A 167 -0.57 2.44 -9.59
CA ASN A 167 0.37 3.35 -8.93
C ASN A 167 1.54 3.68 -9.87
N GLY A 168 1.73 4.94 -10.22
CA GLY A 168 2.80 5.41 -11.11
C GLY A 168 4.16 5.27 -10.46
N GLY A 169 4.31 5.82 -9.26
CA GLY A 169 5.56 5.74 -8.51
C GLY A 169 6.33 7.05 -8.63
N LEU A 170 7.57 7.02 -9.10
CA LEU A 170 8.33 8.23 -9.41
C LEU A 170 8.26 8.47 -10.90
N GLY A 171 7.94 9.69 -11.30
CA GLY A 171 7.94 9.96 -12.72
C GLY A 171 7.13 11.15 -13.13
N ASN A 172 6.65 11.12 -14.36
CA ASN A 172 5.54 11.98 -14.77
C ASN A 172 4.62 11.04 -15.52
N ASP A 173 3.80 10.33 -14.77
CA ASP A 173 3.21 9.08 -15.20
C ASP A 173 1.85 9.30 -15.85
N LEU A 174 1.43 8.35 -16.66
CA LEU A 174 0.11 8.32 -17.28
C LEU A 174 -0.64 7.10 -16.78
N LEU A 175 -1.69 7.33 -15.98
CA LEU A 175 -2.51 6.29 -15.40
C LEU A 175 -3.93 6.35 -15.95
N ASN A 176 -4.46 5.18 -16.30
CA ASN A 176 -5.80 5.02 -16.83
C ASN A 176 -6.52 3.87 -16.10
N GLY A 177 -7.64 4.15 -15.43
CA GLY A 177 -8.46 3.11 -14.78
C GLY A 177 -9.20 2.23 -15.79
N ASP A 178 -9.69 2.86 -16.86
CA ASP A 178 -10.57 2.29 -17.89
C ASP A 178 -12.03 2.06 -17.44
N ARG A 179 -12.42 0.89 -16.94
CA ARG A 179 -13.82 0.62 -16.55
C ARG A 179 -13.88 0.04 -15.16
N ASP A 180 -15.02 0.23 -14.52
CA ASP A 180 -15.28 -0.15 -13.13
C ASP A 180 -14.55 0.78 -12.14
N ASN A 181 -14.72 0.53 -10.84
CA ASN A 181 -14.30 1.49 -9.81
C ASN A 181 -12.83 1.31 -9.44
N ASP A 182 -11.97 2.21 -9.88
CA ASP A 182 -10.52 2.08 -9.75
C ASP A 182 -9.92 2.97 -8.66
N THR A 183 -8.66 2.69 -8.35
CA THR A 183 -7.84 3.52 -7.48
C THR A 183 -6.53 3.85 -8.18
N LEU A 184 -6.34 5.12 -8.52
CA LEU A 184 -5.17 5.62 -9.25
C LEU A 184 -4.33 6.47 -8.31
N ILE A 185 -3.03 6.23 -8.27
CA ILE A 185 -2.07 6.92 -7.43
C ILE A 185 -0.92 7.37 -8.32
N GLY A 186 -0.78 8.67 -8.59
CA GLY A 186 0.30 9.20 -9.42
C GLY A 186 1.65 8.92 -8.77
N GLY A 187 1.82 9.42 -7.54
CA GLY A 187 3.01 9.15 -6.75
C GLY A 187 3.82 10.42 -6.57
N ARG A 188 4.96 10.55 -7.24
CA ARG A 188 5.82 11.74 -7.23
C ARG A 188 6.08 12.21 -8.64
N GLY A 189 5.85 13.50 -8.84
CA GLY A 189 6.13 14.21 -10.08
C GLY A 189 4.82 14.72 -10.67
N ASN A 190 4.80 15.16 -11.93
CA ASN A 190 3.56 15.70 -12.51
C ASN A 190 2.85 14.59 -13.27
N ASP A 191 1.82 14.04 -12.66
CA ASP A 191 1.14 12.85 -13.16
C ASP A 191 -0.16 13.23 -13.89
N THR A 192 -0.61 12.33 -14.77
CA THR A 192 -1.90 12.42 -15.44
C THR A 192 -2.71 11.18 -15.12
N LEU A 193 -3.81 11.36 -14.39
CA LEU A 193 -4.70 10.30 -13.95
C LEU A 193 -6.06 10.45 -14.60
N ASN A 194 -6.57 9.35 -15.15
CA ASN A 194 -7.88 9.30 -15.79
C ASN A 194 -8.67 8.09 -15.29
N GLY A 195 -9.75 8.34 -14.54
CA GLY A 195 -10.66 7.29 -14.06
C GLY A 195 -11.48 6.67 -15.20
N ASN A 196 -12.09 7.53 -16.02
CA ASN A 196 -13.03 7.24 -17.11
C ASN A 196 -14.46 6.92 -16.66
N GLU A 197 -14.88 5.67 -16.70
CA GLU A 197 -16.25 5.25 -16.39
C GLU A 197 -16.29 4.69 -14.98
N ASP A 198 -17.40 4.94 -14.26
CA ASP A 198 -17.67 4.46 -12.90
C ASP A 198 -17.03 5.33 -11.80
N ASN A 199 -17.02 4.86 -10.55
CA ASN A 199 -16.70 5.71 -9.40
C ASN A 199 -15.25 5.48 -8.98
N ASP A 200 -14.39 6.42 -9.35
CA ASP A 200 -12.95 6.28 -9.17
C ASP A 200 -12.41 7.08 -7.99
N VAL A 201 -11.26 6.65 -7.49
CA VAL A 201 -10.49 7.41 -6.49
C VAL A 201 -9.11 7.72 -7.05
N LEU A 202 -8.84 9.01 -7.25
CA LEU A 202 -7.60 9.51 -7.84
C LEU A 202 -6.80 10.28 -6.79
N PHE A 203 -5.54 9.90 -6.64
CA PHE A 203 -4.55 10.56 -5.80
C PHE A 203 -3.41 11.06 -6.69
N GLY A 204 -3.23 12.38 -6.81
CA GLY A 204 -2.08 12.94 -7.52
C GLY A 204 -0.79 12.50 -6.85
N ASP A 205 -0.67 12.80 -5.56
CA ASP A 205 0.43 12.31 -4.75
C ASP A 205 0.11 11.04 -3.93
N GLY A 206 1.12 10.19 -3.72
CA GLY A 206 0.94 8.95 -2.94
C GLY A 206 2.16 8.36 -2.22
N SER A 207 3.34 9.01 -2.28
CA SER A 207 4.54 8.44 -1.66
C SER A 207 4.39 8.32 -0.14
N SER A 208 4.74 7.14 0.39
CA SER A 208 4.80 6.87 1.82
C SER A 208 6.22 7.06 2.33
N ARG A 209 6.38 7.70 3.48
CA ARG A 209 7.65 7.73 4.20
C ARG A 209 7.64 6.65 5.27
N LEU A 210 8.64 5.79 5.20
CA LEU A 210 8.78 4.61 6.03
C LEU A 210 9.91 4.81 7.05
N PHE A 211 9.70 4.29 8.25
CA PHE A 211 10.64 4.28 9.36
C PHE A 211 10.82 2.83 9.83
N ALA A 212 11.83 2.16 9.28
CA ALA A 212 12.17 0.82 9.71
C ALA A 212 13.02 0.84 10.99
N LEU A 213 12.74 -0.09 11.91
CA LEU A 213 13.49 -0.28 13.15
C LEU A 213 14.52 -1.40 12.94
N THR A 214 15.74 -1.17 13.42
CA THR A 214 16.80 -2.19 13.47
C THR A 214 16.90 -2.86 14.85
N ASP A 215 17.46 -4.07 14.88
CA ASP A 215 17.74 -4.86 16.09
C ASP A 215 18.67 -4.18 17.13
N ASN A 216 19.31 -3.07 16.75
CA ASN A 216 20.23 -2.31 17.59
C ASN A 216 19.73 -0.89 17.91
N ASN A 217 18.41 -0.70 17.93
CA ASN A 217 17.73 0.54 18.29
C ASN A 217 18.08 1.72 17.37
N ARG A 218 18.15 1.50 16.06
CA ARG A 218 18.21 2.59 15.07
C ARG A 218 16.94 2.64 14.23
N LEU A 219 16.49 3.86 13.95
CA LEU A 219 15.47 4.13 12.95
C LEU A 219 16.15 4.41 11.60
N VAL A 220 15.67 3.75 10.55
CA VAL A 220 16.08 3.93 9.16
C VAL A 220 14.90 4.53 8.42
N SER A 221 15.02 5.78 7.99
CA SER A 221 13.96 6.49 7.26
C SER A 221 14.25 6.51 5.77
N PHE A 222 13.26 6.21 4.95
CA PHE A 222 13.32 6.23 3.49
C PHE A 222 11.91 6.43 2.93
N ASP A 223 11.84 6.71 1.64
CA ASP A 223 10.56 6.78 0.94
C ASP A 223 10.31 5.43 0.26
N SER A 224 9.04 5.00 0.24
CA SER A 224 8.63 3.70 -0.31
C SER A 224 9.04 3.50 -1.78
N ASP A 225 9.18 4.60 -2.49
CA ASP A 225 9.59 4.69 -3.89
C ASP A 225 11.12 4.60 -4.10
N ARG A 226 11.93 4.96 -3.09
CA ARG A 226 13.41 4.92 -3.11
C ARG A 226 13.97 4.25 -1.86
N PRO A 227 13.71 2.95 -1.63
CA PRO A 227 14.24 2.27 -0.46
C PRO A 227 15.77 2.28 -0.42
N ASP A 228 16.45 2.42 -1.56
CA ASP A 228 17.91 2.54 -1.66
C ASP A 228 18.47 3.82 -1.00
N ARG A 229 17.65 4.87 -0.83
CA ARG A 229 18.05 6.18 -0.31
C ARG A 229 17.59 6.37 1.13
N VAL A 230 18.44 5.96 2.06
CA VAL A 230 18.13 5.99 3.49
C VAL A 230 18.83 7.11 4.25
N SER A 231 18.18 7.56 5.32
CA SER A 231 18.80 8.20 6.48
C SER A 231 18.66 7.27 7.68
N SER A 232 19.61 7.28 8.62
CA SER A 232 19.46 6.49 9.85
C SER A 232 19.95 7.21 11.10
N ILE A 233 19.22 7.03 12.19
CA ILE A 233 19.47 7.67 13.48
C ILE A 233 19.36 6.67 14.63
N ALA A 234 20.26 6.77 15.62
CA ALA A 234 20.17 5.94 16.82
C ALA A 234 19.09 6.45 17.76
N VAL A 235 18.28 5.55 18.30
CA VAL A 235 17.35 5.86 19.37
C VAL A 235 18.09 5.85 20.71
N THR A 236 17.92 6.91 21.49
CA THR A 236 18.60 7.11 22.78
C THR A 236 17.61 7.49 23.87
N GLY A 237 17.99 7.34 25.14
CA GLY A 237 17.10 7.66 26.27
C GLY A 237 16.09 6.56 26.61
N ILE A 238 16.26 5.37 26.04
CA ILE A 238 15.48 4.16 26.35
C ILE A 238 16.22 3.24 27.32
N ASN A 239 15.46 2.36 27.96
CA ASN A 239 15.96 1.21 28.72
C ASN A 239 15.50 -0.06 28.02
N GLY A 240 16.42 -1.01 27.81
CA GLY A 240 16.19 -2.19 26.98
C GLY A 240 16.34 -1.92 25.48
N ASN A 241 15.88 -2.87 24.68
CA ASN A 241 15.81 -2.77 23.22
C ASN A 241 14.36 -2.58 22.77
N LEU A 242 14.17 -1.82 21.69
CA LEU A 242 12.90 -1.67 21.01
C LEU A 242 12.54 -3.00 20.34
N VAL A 243 11.28 -3.41 20.51
CA VAL A 243 10.70 -4.60 19.86
C VAL A 243 9.76 -4.22 18.71
N GLY A 244 9.41 -2.94 18.59
CA GLY A 244 8.56 -2.42 17.54
C GLY A 244 8.28 -0.94 17.74
N VAL A 245 7.90 -0.28 16.66
CA VAL A 245 7.58 1.15 16.60
C VAL A 245 6.37 1.35 15.71
N ASP A 246 5.57 2.36 16.02
CA ASP A 246 4.50 2.79 15.12
C ASP A 246 4.05 4.25 15.42
N PHE A 247 3.49 4.92 14.41
CA PHE A 247 2.94 6.26 14.53
C PHE A 247 1.53 6.23 15.11
N ARG A 248 1.28 7.06 16.13
CA ARG A 248 -0.08 7.28 16.61
C ARG A 248 -0.84 8.18 15.63
N PRO A 249 -1.88 7.69 14.93
CA PRO A 249 -2.50 8.44 13.82
C PRO A 249 -3.02 9.82 14.24
N GLY A 250 -3.66 9.92 15.41
CA GLY A 250 -4.23 11.19 15.90
C GLY A 250 -3.22 12.26 16.32
N THR A 251 -1.90 11.96 16.34
CA THR A 251 -0.87 12.93 16.75
C THR A 251 0.36 12.97 15.85
N GLY A 252 0.57 11.96 15.00
CA GLY A 252 1.80 11.80 14.21
C GLY A 252 3.05 11.50 15.06
N ALA A 253 2.90 11.25 16.37
CA ALA A 253 4.02 10.91 17.23
C ALA A 253 4.39 9.44 17.04
N LEU A 254 5.68 9.16 16.80
CA LEU A 254 6.22 7.81 16.77
C LEU A 254 6.34 7.28 18.21
N PHE A 255 5.77 6.10 18.48
CA PHE A 255 5.99 5.38 19.73
C PHE A 255 6.88 4.16 19.50
N GLY A 256 7.52 3.71 20.58
CA GLY A 256 8.25 2.46 20.62
C GLY A 256 7.96 1.69 21.89
N VAL A 257 7.87 0.37 21.77
CA VAL A 257 7.76 -0.57 22.89
C VAL A 257 9.11 -1.25 23.08
N THR A 258 9.53 -1.45 24.33
CA THR A 258 10.82 -2.07 24.67
C THR A 258 10.66 -3.43 25.34
N ASP A 259 11.67 -4.29 25.22
CA ASP A 259 11.81 -5.58 25.94
C ASP A 259 11.88 -5.41 27.48
N ALA A 260 12.16 -4.19 27.95
CA ALA A 260 12.05 -3.80 29.35
C ALA A 260 10.61 -3.50 29.80
N ASN A 261 9.61 -3.78 28.96
CA ASN A 261 8.19 -3.52 29.19
C ASN A 261 7.89 -2.03 29.44
N GLN A 262 8.47 -1.17 28.62
CA GLN A 262 8.27 0.28 28.69
C GLN A 262 7.90 0.85 27.32
N VAL A 263 7.02 1.86 27.34
CA VAL A 263 6.56 2.59 26.15
C VAL A 263 7.19 3.98 26.12
N TYR A 264 7.73 4.35 24.97
CA TYR A 264 8.36 5.64 24.72
C TYR A 264 7.70 6.35 23.54
N THR A 265 7.76 7.68 23.54
CA THR A 265 7.66 8.48 22.30
C THR A 265 9.06 8.75 21.77
N ILE A 266 9.26 8.79 20.46
CA ILE A 266 10.57 8.94 19.84
C ILE A 266 10.55 10.14 18.88
N ASN A 267 11.47 11.07 19.07
CA ASN A 267 11.62 12.18 18.13
C ASN A 267 12.37 11.71 16.87
N ILE A 268 11.67 11.64 15.73
CA ILE A 268 12.21 11.10 14.47
C ILE A 268 13.42 11.85 13.92
N ASN A 269 13.61 13.13 14.28
CA ASN A 269 14.71 13.96 13.79
C ASN A 269 15.98 13.84 14.64
N THR A 270 15.85 13.50 15.93
CA THR A 270 16.96 13.47 16.89
C THR A 270 17.23 12.09 17.49
N GLY A 271 16.30 11.15 17.35
CA GLY A 271 16.35 9.83 17.98
C GLY A 271 16.17 9.86 19.49
N VAL A 272 15.91 11.02 20.12
CA VAL A 272 15.71 11.10 21.56
C VAL A 272 14.34 10.54 21.91
N ALA A 273 14.31 9.54 22.78
CA ALA A 273 13.10 8.92 23.30
C ALA A 273 12.70 9.51 24.66
N THR A 274 11.41 9.67 24.88
CA THR A 274 10.82 10.14 26.13
C THR A 274 9.87 9.08 26.68
N LEU A 275 10.11 8.63 27.90
CA LEU A 275 9.27 7.63 28.58
C LEU A 275 7.85 8.19 28.76
N VAL A 276 6.83 7.42 28.32
CA VAL A 276 5.42 7.82 28.41
C VAL A 276 4.96 7.95 29.86
N SER A 277 5.35 7.01 30.71
CA SER A 277 4.98 7.00 32.13
C SER A 277 6.06 6.33 32.97
N SER A 278 6.39 6.93 34.11
CA SER A 278 7.33 6.37 35.08
C SER A 278 6.70 5.34 36.03
N ASN A 279 5.37 5.20 36.03
CA ASN A 279 4.62 4.23 36.83
C ASN A 279 3.56 3.52 35.96
N PRO A 280 3.98 2.74 34.94
CA PRO A 280 3.02 1.99 34.14
C PRO A 280 2.37 0.90 34.98
N ILE A 281 1.13 0.53 34.63
CA ILE A 281 0.58 -0.78 35.04
C ILE A 281 1.50 -1.82 34.39
N PRO A 282 2.21 -2.68 35.16
CA PRO A 282 3.20 -3.59 34.60
C PRO A 282 2.60 -4.52 33.54
N PHE A 283 3.38 -4.78 32.49
CA PHE A 283 3.10 -5.81 31.50
C PHE A 283 4.33 -6.68 31.28
N THR A 284 4.14 -7.83 30.63
CA THR A 284 5.23 -8.74 30.27
C THR A 284 5.08 -9.08 28.81
N LEU A 285 6.15 -8.86 28.06
CA LEU A 285 6.30 -9.38 26.71
C LEU A 285 6.70 -10.86 26.78
N ASN A 286 6.02 -11.69 25.98
CA ASN A 286 6.31 -13.11 25.83
C ASN A 286 6.72 -13.32 24.38
N GLY A 287 7.79 -14.07 24.13
CA GLY A 287 8.27 -14.29 22.77
C GLY A 287 9.58 -13.58 22.44
N ASN A 288 10.00 -13.67 21.19
CA ASN A 288 11.23 -13.06 20.68
C ASN A 288 10.96 -12.05 19.56
N SER A 289 9.90 -12.24 18.78
CA SER A 289 9.54 -11.41 17.63
C SER A 289 8.14 -10.84 17.85
N PHE A 290 7.94 -9.57 17.49
CA PHE A 290 6.76 -8.82 17.91
C PHE A 290 6.20 -7.96 16.79
N GLY A 291 4.88 -8.02 16.60
CA GLY A 291 4.14 -7.03 15.82
C GLY A 291 3.63 -5.93 16.75
N VAL A 292 3.94 -4.67 16.44
CA VAL A 292 3.51 -3.50 17.22
C VAL A 292 2.85 -2.50 16.29
N ASP A 293 1.62 -2.11 16.61
CA ASP A 293 0.84 -1.21 15.75
C ASP A 293 -0.22 -0.44 16.53
N PHE A 294 -0.57 0.77 16.07
CA PHE A 294 -1.61 1.59 16.65
C PHE A 294 -2.98 1.24 16.10
N ASN A 295 -3.87 0.88 17.02
CA ASN A 295 -5.30 0.97 16.73
C ASN A 295 -5.76 2.43 16.90
N PRO A 296 -6.23 3.11 15.84
CA PRO A 296 -6.72 4.47 15.96
C PRO A 296 -8.00 4.57 16.81
N THR A 297 -8.84 3.52 16.85
CA THR A 297 -10.10 3.55 17.59
C THR A 297 -10.49 2.17 18.13
N PRO A 298 -10.47 1.95 19.46
CA PRO A 298 -9.98 2.85 20.51
C PRO A 298 -8.46 2.97 20.50
N ASP A 299 -7.98 4.21 20.65
CA ASP A 299 -6.58 4.64 20.71
C ASP A 299 -5.73 3.80 21.67
N ARG A 300 -5.05 2.80 21.10
CA ARG A 300 -4.30 1.76 21.83
C ARG A 300 -3.15 1.25 20.98
N ILE A 301 -2.07 0.83 21.62
CA ILE A 301 -0.97 0.12 20.96
C ILE A 301 -1.24 -1.37 21.08
N ARG A 302 -1.36 -2.08 19.96
CA ARG A 302 -1.47 -3.53 19.91
C ARG A 302 -0.07 -4.14 19.92
N VAL A 303 0.10 -5.22 20.68
CA VAL A 303 1.33 -6.02 20.66
C VAL A 303 0.96 -7.49 20.52
N VAL A 304 1.50 -8.13 19.49
CA VAL A 304 1.41 -9.56 19.20
C VAL A 304 2.81 -10.17 19.17
N SER A 305 2.92 -11.50 19.27
CA SER A 305 4.22 -12.18 19.21
C SER A 305 4.16 -13.61 18.67
N ASP A 306 5.35 -14.15 18.38
CA ASP A 306 5.64 -15.56 18.11
C ASP A 306 5.19 -16.52 19.24
N ALA A 307 5.10 -16.02 20.47
CA ALA A 307 4.57 -16.76 21.63
C ALA A 307 3.04 -16.61 21.87
N GLU A 308 2.24 -16.52 20.81
CA GLU A 308 0.76 -16.38 20.85
C GLU A 308 0.26 -15.15 21.64
N GLN A 309 1.13 -14.16 21.89
CA GLN A 309 0.78 -12.97 22.68
C GLN A 309 -0.23 -12.12 21.95
N ASN A 310 -1.15 -11.53 22.70
CA ASN A 310 -2.15 -10.62 22.18
C ASN A 310 -2.62 -9.62 23.25
N ILE A 311 -1.92 -8.49 23.38
CA ILE A 311 -2.20 -7.48 24.40
C ILE A 311 -2.40 -6.10 23.78
N ARG A 312 -3.08 -5.20 24.52
CA ARG A 312 -3.18 -3.78 24.15
C ARG A 312 -2.67 -2.90 25.28
N LEU A 313 -1.82 -1.95 24.93
CA LEU A 313 -1.25 -0.96 25.83
C LEU A 313 -1.96 0.39 25.64
N ASN A 314 -2.04 1.16 26.71
CA ASN A 314 -2.57 2.51 26.69
C ASN A 314 -1.42 3.50 26.37
N PRO A 315 -1.48 4.24 25.25
CA PRO A 315 -0.38 5.12 24.83
C PRO A 315 -0.16 6.31 25.75
N ASN A 316 -1.11 6.63 26.63
CA ASN A 316 -1.01 7.75 27.57
C ASN A 316 -0.50 7.31 28.96
N THR A 317 -0.62 6.02 29.31
CA THR A 317 -0.17 5.51 30.62
C THR A 317 0.99 4.52 30.54
N GLY A 318 1.29 4.00 29.34
CA GLY A 318 2.37 3.03 29.09
C GLY A 318 2.12 1.65 29.71
N GLY A 319 0.92 1.37 30.24
CA GLY A 319 0.54 0.06 30.80
C GLY A 319 -0.57 -0.63 30.01
N ILE A 320 -1.02 -1.79 30.47
CA ILE A 320 -2.14 -2.52 29.85
C ILE A 320 -3.39 -1.64 29.82
N ALA A 321 -4.00 -1.50 28.64
CA ALA A 321 -5.25 -0.79 28.46
C ALA A 321 -6.41 -1.52 29.16
N LEU A 322 -7.49 -0.81 29.45
CA LEU A 322 -8.72 -1.39 29.98
C LEU A 322 -9.78 -1.50 28.89
N ASN A 323 -10.56 -2.59 28.93
CA ASN A 323 -11.78 -2.74 28.15
C ASN A 323 -12.90 -1.84 28.71
N PRO A 324 -13.98 -1.59 27.95
CA PRO A 324 -15.11 -0.79 28.43
C PRO A 324 -15.76 -1.31 29.73
N ASP A 325 -15.61 -2.60 30.02
CA ASP A 325 -16.08 -3.26 31.25
C ASP A 325 -15.10 -3.17 32.43
N GLY A 326 -13.95 -2.50 32.25
CA GLY A 326 -12.92 -2.31 33.26
C GLY A 326 -11.93 -3.48 33.40
N THR A 327 -12.05 -4.54 32.60
CA THR A 327 -11.09 -5.64 32.59
C THR A 327 -9.80 -5.25 31.85
N GLN A 328 -8.68 -5.90 32.17
CA GLN A 328 -7.43 -5.72 31.43
C GLN A 328 -7.61 -6.21 29.99
N ALA A 329 -7.13 -5.41 29.04
CA ALA A 329 -7.24 -5.68 27.60
C ALA A 329 -6.20 -6.70 27.12
N ILE A 330 -6.17 -7.87 27.78
CA ILE A 330 -5.41 -9.07 27.41
C ILE A 330 -6.40 -10.03 26.76
N ASP A 331 -6.16 -10.39 25.50
CA ASP A 331 -7.03 -11.31 24.78
C ASP A 331 -6.59 -12.76 24.96
N VAL A 332 -7.42 -13.69 24.50
CA VAL A 332 -7.03 -15.10 24.39
C VAL A 332 -5.84 -15.26 23.43
N PRO A 333 -5.02 -16.31 23.64
CA PRO A 333 -3.92 -16.64 22.73
C PRO A 333 -4.38 -16.69 21.27
N LEU A 334 -3.48 -16.28 20.38
CA LEU A 334 -3.74 -16.30 18.95
C LEU A 334 -3.95 -17.74 18.46
N ALA A 335 -5.01 -17.99 17.70
CA ALA A 335 -5.31 -19.30 17.15
C ALA A 335 -6.12 -19.21 15.84
N TYR A 336 -5.87 -20.09 14.90
CA TYR A 336 -6.69 -20.20 13.69
C TYR A 336 -8.13 -20.60 14.00
N ALA A 337 -9.08 -19.94 13.34
CA ALA A 337 -10.50 -20.19 13.51
C ALA A 337 -10.89 -21.61 13.06
N ALA A 338 -11.95 -22.15 13.65
CA ALA A 338 -12.49 -23.44 13.22
C ALA A 338 -13.00 -23.34 11.78
N GLY A 339 -12.52 -24.23 10.91
CA GLY A 339 -12.86 -24.23 9.48
C GLY A 339 -11.86 -23.47 8.60
N ASP A 340 -10.91 -22.74 9.20
CA ASP A 340 -9.75 -22.24 8.46
C ASP A 340 -8.85 -23.40 7.99
N ARG A 341 -8.19 -23.24 6.84
CA ARG A 341 -7.26 -24.25 6.30
C ARG A 341 -6.09 -24.58 7.23
N ASN A 342 -5.72 -23.64 8.11
CA ASN A 342 -4.64 -23.76 9.08
C ASN A 342 -5.14 -24.06 10.51
N ALA A 343 -6.42 -24.41 10.68
CA ALA A 343 -6.99 -24.74 11.98
C ALA A 343 -6.19 -25.83 12.72
N GLY A 344 -5.82 -25.54 13.98
CA GLY A 344 -5.04 -26.44 14.83
C GLY A 344 -3.52 -26.26 14.75
N ILE A 345 -3.02 -25.43 13.84
CA ILE A 345 -1.63 -24.99 13.84
C ILE A 345 -1.47 -23.87 14.89
N ILE A 346 -0.41 -23.97 15.70
CA ILE A 346 0.01 -22.89 16.60
C ILE A 346 0.66 -21.79 15.74
N PRO A 347 0.08 -20.57 15.71
CA PRO A 347 0.55 -19.50 14.85
C PRO A 347 1.82 -18.85 15.41
N ASP A 348 2.61 -18.27 14.50
CA ASP A 348 3.85 -17.56 14.80
C ASP A 348 3.74 -16.10 14.31
N ILE A 349 3.08 -15.27 15.10
CA ILE A 349 2.67 -13.93 14.65
C ILE A 349 3.74 -12.88 14.96
N VAL A 350 4.37 -12.37 13.92
CA VAL A 350 5.52 -11.47 14.04
C VAL A 350 5.25 -10.06 13.53
N GLY A 351 4.18 -9.87 12.76
CA GLY A 351 3.73 -8.56 12.26
C GLY A 351 2.26 -8.32 12.59
N ALA A 352 1.90 -7.06 12.80
CA ALA A 352 0.52 -6.60 12.97
C ALA A 352 0.39 -5.21 12.37
N ALA A 353 -0.70 -4.94 11.66
CA ALA A 353 -1.01 -3.62 11.15
C ALA A 353 -2.52 -3.42 11.00
N TYR A 354 -3.04 -2.30 11.50
CA TYR A 354 -4.41 -1.87 11.27
C TYR A 354 -4.50 -1.09 9.95
N THR A 355 -5.56 -1.33 9.18
CA THR A 355 -5.98 -0.32 8.20
C THR A 355 -6.29 0.98 8.95
N ASN A 356 -5.55 2.04 8.63
CA ASN A 356 -5.51 3.31 9.35
C ASN A 356 -6.73 4.23 9.12
N SER A 357 -7.80 3.77 8.47
CA SER A 357 -9.06 4.52 8.32
C SER A 357 -9.57 5.02 9.69
N VAL A 358 -9.40 6.32 9.94
CA VAL A 358 -9.78 7.02 11.17
C VAL A 358 -11.14 7.66 10.97
N ALA A 359 -12.20 7.05 11.51
CA ALA A 359 -13.36 7.70 12.15
C ALA A 359 -14.52 6.71 12.32
N PRO A 360 -15.50 6.98 13.23
CA PRO A 360 -16.75 6.23 13.21
C PRO A 360 -17.45 6.45 11.86
N SER A 361 -17.35 5.48 10.95
CA SER A 361 -18.09 5.50 9.69
C SER A 361 -19.60 5.55 9.98
N PRO A 362 -20.39 6.39 9.27
CA PRO A 362 -21.85 6.31 9.24
C PRO A 362 -22.35 4.96 8.70
N ASP A 363 -21.49 4.24 7.99
CA ASP A 363 -21.70 2.87 7.55
C ASP A 363 -21.17 1.88 8.62
N PRO A 364 -22.05 1.17 9.36
CA PRO A 364 -21.64 0.21 10.38
C PRO A 364 -20.91 -1.02 9.82
N THR A 365 -20.80 -1.14 8.49
CA THR A 365 -20.23 -2.30 7.78
C THR A 365 -18.74 -2.20 7.49
N ARG A 366 -18.12 -1.02 7.62
CA ARG A 366 -16.69 -0.78 7.32
C ARG A 366 -15.95 -0.20 8.53
N ARG A 367 -15.03 -1.00 9.09
CA ARG A 367 -14.22 -0.70 10.28
C ARG A 367 -12.76 -1.10 10.05
N THR A 368 -11.84 -0.53 10.83
CA THR A 368 -10.41 -0.89 10.86
C THR A 368 -10.23 -2.41 10.91
N THR A 369 -9.58 -2.97 9.89
CA THR A 369 -9.24 -4.39 9.83
C THR A 369 -7.82 -4.58 10.34
N LEU A 370 -7.60 -5.58 11.18
CA LEU A 370 -6.28 -5.94 11.67
C LEU A 370 -5.72 -7.09 10.83
N TYR A 371 -4.60 -6.83 10.19
CA TYR A 371 -3.81 -7.82 9.47
C TYR A 371 -2.59 -8.20 10.27
N ASN A 372 -2.22 -9.47 10.20
CA ASN A 372 -1.03 -10.00 10.83
C ASN A 372 -0.23 -10.85 9.85
N ILE A 373 1.07 -10.99 10.11
CA ILE A 373 1.96 -11.92 9.40
C ILE A 373 2.24 -13.11 10.30
N ASP A 374 1.91 -14.31 9.81
CA ASP A 374 2.40 -15.57 10.40
C ASP A 374 3.68 -16.00 9.67
N ALA A 375 4.82 -15.89 10.35
CA ALA A 375 6.14 -16.21 9.79
C ALA A 375 6.45 -17.71 9.73
N LYS A 376 5.66 -18.55 10.39
CA LYS A 376 5.83 -20.00 10.32
C LYS A 376 5.18 -20.59 9.07
N LEU A 377 4.10 -19.96 8.62
CA LEU A 377 3.36 -20.38 7.43
C LEU A 377 3.54 -19.44 6.25
N ASP A 378 4.33 -18.36 6.40
CA ASP A 378 4.51 -17.30 5.41
C ASP A 378 3.18 -16.83 4.83
N THR A 379 2.24 -16.47 5.70
CA THR A 379 0.87 -16.16 5.29
C THR A 379 0.36 -14.89 5.96
N LEU A 380 -0.30 -14.05 5.15
CA LEU A 380 -1.09 -12.95 5.65
C LEU A 380 -2.37 -13.52 6.27
N VAL A 381 -2.71 -13.06 7.46
CA VAL A 381 -3.94 -13.42 8.16
C VAL A 381 -4.65 -12.17 8.62
N ILE A 382 -5.97 -12.27 8.81
CA ILE A 382 -6.74 -11.25 9.52
C ILE A 382 -7.09 -11.76 10.91
N GLN A 383 -7.15 -10.84 11.86
CA GLN A 383 -7.68 -11.15 13.18
C GLN A 383 -9.16 -10.72 13.26
N GLY A 384 -10.05 -11.69 13.49
CA GLY A 384 -11.50 -11.48 13.44
C GLY A 384 -12.14 -11.88 12.11
N SER A 385 -13.42 -11.53 11.90
CA SER A 385 -14.16 -11.86 10.67
C SER A 385 -14.03 -10.76 9.61
N PRO A 386 -13.85 -11.11 8.32
CA PRO A 386 -13.96 -10.16 7.22
C PRO A 386 -15.42 -9.71 7.08
N ASN A 387 -15.67 -8.39 7.03
CA ASN A 387 -16.99 -7.73 6.87
C ASN A 387 -17.96 -7.85 8.07
N PHE A 388 -17.93 -6.86 8.95
CA PHE A 388 -18.80 -6.78 10.14
C PHE A 388 -20.18 -6.18 9.79
N LEU A 389 -21.15 -6.98 9.32
CA LEU A 389 -22.54 -6.52 9.19
C LEU A 389 -23.30 -6.65 10.52
N MET A 390 -23.97 -5.59 10.98
CA MET A 390 -24.79 -5.64 12.20
C MET A 390 -26.09 -6.42 11.94
N GLY A 391 -26.23 -7.64 12.47
CA GLY A 391 -27.46 -8.43 12.42
C GLY A 391 -27.35 -9.87 11.86
N ASP A 392 -26.16 -10.33 11.48
CA ASP A 392 -25.94 -11.72 11.04
C ASP A 392 -25.91 -12.71 12.24
N PRO A 393 -26.73 -13.78 12.24
CA PRO A 393 -26.69 -14.82 13.26
C PRO A 393 -25.40 -15.66 13.28
N ASN A 394 -24.53 -15.59 12.26
CA ASN A 394 -23.16 -16.09 12.28
C ASN A 394 -22.21 -14.98 12.77
N THR A 395 -22.10 -14.85 14.09
CA THR A 395 -21.61 -13.63 14.75
C THR A 395 -20.20 -13.22 14.30
N PRO A 396 -20.00 -12.00 13.78
CA PRO A 396 -18.67 -11.48 13.46
C PRO A 396 -17.75 -11.50 14.69
N VAL A 397 -16.56 -12.03 14.52
CA VAL A 397 -15.56 -12.13 15.58
C VAL A 397 -14.80 -10.82 15.63
N SER A 398 -14.89 -10.10 16.76
CA SER A 398 -14.06 -8.93 17.01
C SER A 398 -12.57 -9.29 16.81
N PRO A 399 -11.72 -8.39 16.26
CA PRO A 399 -10.26 -8.59 16.23
C PRO A 399 -9.65 -8.82 17.62
N ASN A 400 -10.46 -8.63 18.67
CA ASN A 400 -10.10 -8.77 20.08
C ASN A 400 -10.41 -10.17 20.66
N ARG A 401 -10.54 -11.20 19.82
CA ARG A 401 -10.85 -12.57 20.27
C ARG A 401 -9.74 -13.58 19.97
N GLY A 402 -8.58 -13.14 19.51
CA GLY A 402 -7.46 -14.04 19.25
C GLY A 402 -7.62 -14.94 18.00
N GLN A 403 -8.77 -14.89 17.31
CA GLN A 403 -9.02 -15.79 16.18
C GLN A 403 -8.45 -15.25 14.87
N LEU A 404 -7.70 -16.09 14.18
CA LEU A 404 -7.05 -15.80 12.91
C LEU A 404 -7.81 -16.47 11.76
N THR A 405 -7.95 -15.76 10.64
CA THR A 405 -8.44 -16.30 9.36
C THR A 405 -7.39 -16.03 8.30
N THR A 406 -7.06 -17.05 7.51
CA THR A 406 -6.02 -16.97 6.49
C THR A 406 -6.50 -16.16 5.29
N VAL A 407 -5.69 -15.18 4.85
CA VAL A 407 -5.90 -14.44 3.60
C VAL A 407 -5.23 -15.20 2.46
N GLY A 408 -3.91 -15.37 2.55
CA GLY A 408 -3.14 -16.11 1.54
C GLY A 408 -1.64 -16.04 1.77
N SER A 409 -0.89 -16.70 0.88
CA SER A 409 0.55 -16.87 1.00
C SER A 409 1.30 -15.58 0.65
N LEU A 410 2.26 -15.20 1.49
CA LEU A 410 3.21 -14.11 1.26
C LEU A 410 4.26 -14.48 0.22
N GLY A 411 4.69 -15.75 0.19
CA GLY A 411 5.74 -16.21 -0.73
C GLY A 411 7.14 -15.72 -0.36
N VAL A 412 7.28 -15.09 0.81
CA VAL A 412 8.52 -14.57 1.37
C VAL A 412 8.56 -14.94 2.85
N ASP A 413 9.71 -15.41 3.31
CA ASP A 413 9.95 -15.71 4.72
C ASP A 413 10.21 -14.40 5.47
N PHE A 414 9.23 -13.97 6.26
CA PHE A 414 9.23 -12.68 6.93
C PHE A 414 9.80 -12.70 8.36
N LYS A 415 10.26 -13.85 8.88
CA LYS A 415 10.82 -14.06 10.25
C LYS A 415 10.59 -12.95 11.28
N ASP A 416 11.40 -11.90 11.25
CA ASP A 416 11.27 -10.70 12.07
C ASP A 416 10.66 -9.56 11.24
N ALA A 417 9.35 -9.64 11.03
CA ALA A 417 8.68 -8.74 10.09
C ALA A 417 8.43 -7.37 10.73
N GLY A 418 8.98 -6.32 10.13
CA GLY A 418 8.31 -5.02 10.21
C GLY A 418 7.14 -5.01 9.25
N PHE A 419 5.94 -4.69 9.72
CA PHE A 419 4.73 -4.65 8.90
C PHE A 419 3.88 -3.46 9.32
N ASP A 420 3.43 -2.67 8.35
CA ASP A 420 2.52 -1.56 8.59
C ASP A 420 1.61 -1.31 7.37
N ILE A 421 0.44 -0.72 7.61
CA ILE A 421 -0.53 -0.32 6.60
C ILE A 421 -0.74 1.18 6.70
N PHE A 422 -0.30 1.90 5.66
CA PHE A 422 -0.64 3.29 5.51
C PHE A 422 -1.99 3.45 4.78
N SER A 423 -2.87 4.32 5.28
CA SER A 423 -4.11 4.67 4.59
C SER A 423 -4.00 6.07 3.98
N LEU A 424 -4.01 6.15 2.66
CA LEU A 424 -4.26 7.41 1.96
C LEU A 424 -5.70 7.85 2.25
N ASN A 425 -5.94 9.15 2.41
CA ASN A 425 -7.23 9.71 2.84
C ASN A 425 -7.82 9.03 4.09
N ALA A 426 -6.99 8.78 5.10
CA ALA A 426 -7.42 8.09 6.32
C ALA A 426 -8.64 8.74 7.00
N GLY A 427 -8.85 10.05 6.81
CA GLY A 427 -9.98 10.82 7.35
C GLY A 427 -11.32 10.66 6.63
N ASP A 428 -11.33 10.09 5.42
CA ASP A 428 -12.54 9.74 4.67
C ASP A 428 -12.63 8.21 4.50
N PRO A 429 -13.35 7.51 5.38
CA PRO A 429 -13.41 6.04 5.37
C PRO A 429 -14.13 5.46 4.14
N ASN A 430 -14.79 6.28 3.33
CA ASN A 430 -15.43 5.81 2.10
C ASN A 430 -14.44 5.78 0.91
N ASN A 431 -13.38 6.59 0.99
CA ASN A 431 -12.44 6.84 -0.09
C ASN A 431 -10.97 6.67 0.34
N SER A 432 -10.71 5.93 1.42
CA SER A 432 -9.35 5.59 1.84
C SER A 432 -8.78 4.45 0.98
N ALA A 433 -7.52 4.58 0.57
CA ALA A 433 -6.76 3.49 -0.05
C ALA A 433 -5.72 2.96 0.95
N ASN A 434 -5.66 1.64 1.15
CA ASN A 434 -4.69 1.02 2.05
C ASN A 434 -3.50 0.52 1.26
N ILE A 435 -2.30 0.99 1.63
CA ILE A 435 -1.04 0.50 1.11
C ILE A 435 -0.30 -0.18 2.25
N ALA A 436 -0.01 -1.47 2.09
CA ALA A 436 0.64 -2.25 3.11
C ALA A 436 2.10 -2.52 2.73
N TYR A 437 3.00 -2.35 3.69
CA TYR A 437 4.42 -2.57 3.52
C TYR A 437 4.93 -3.57 4.55
N ALA A 438 5.84 -4.43 4.15
CA ALA A 438 6.56 -5.33 5.03
C ALA A 438 8.06 -5.32 4.73
N VAL A 439 8.88 -5.68 5.71
CA VAL A 439 10.32 -5.87 5.52
C VAL A 439 10.73 -7.28 5.88
N SER A 440 11.59 -7.88 5.06
CA SER A 440 12.31 -9.12 5.38
C SER A 440 13.80 -8.90 5.15
N GLY A 441 14.59 -9.05 6.22
CA GLY A 441 16.02 -8.71 6.20
C GLY A 441 16.26 -7.23 5.91
N SER A 442 16.78 -6.94 4.71
CA SER A 442 16.95 -5.56 4.19
C SER A 442 16.10 -5.28 2.96
N MET A 443 15.12 -6.11 2.61
CA MET A 443 14.24 -5.89 1.46
C MET A 443 12.92 -5.30 1.92
N LEU A 444 12.42 -4.31 1.16
CA LEU A 444 11.08 -3.77 1.29
C LEU A 444 10.12 -4.55 0.38
N TYR A 445 8.92 -4.80 0.87
CA TYR A 445 7.85 -5.40 0.10
C TYR A 445 6.56 -4.59 0.25
N SER A 446 5.77 -4.48 -0.82
CA SER A 446 4.34 -4.21 -0.67
C SER A 446 3.59 -5.52 -0.42
N ILE A 447 2.53 -5.46 0.36
CA ILE A 447 1.66 -6.60 0.64
C ILE A 447 0.27 -6.31 0.07
N HIS A 448 -0.22 -7.18 -0.81
CA HIS A 448 -1.57 -7.05 -1.31
C HIS A 448 -2.57 -7.62 -0.30
N LEU A 449 -3.31 -6.75 0.39
CA LEU A 449 -4.12 -7.12 1.56
C LEU A 449 -5.28 -8.09 1.28
N ALA A 450 -5.71 -8.23 0.02
CA ALA A 450 -6.80 -9.15 -0.33
C ALA A 450 -6.33 -10.58 -0.66
N THR A 451 -5.08 -10.74 -1.10
CA THR A 451 -4.49 -12.02 -1.53
C THR A 451 -3.40 -12.51 -0.58
N GLY A 452 -2.80 -11.60 0.18
CA GLY A 452 -1.64 -11.88 1.01
C GLY A 452 -0.33 -11.97 0.25
N THR A 453 -0.29 -11.68 -1.07
CA THR A 453 0.94 -11.76 -1.86
C THR A 453 1.90 -10.62 -1.53
N ALA A 454 3.20 -10.95 -1.38
CA ALA A 454 4.25 -9.97 -1.16
C ALA A 454 5.02 -9.68 -2.45
N THR A 455 5.29 -8.41 -2.68
CA THR A 455 5.88 -7.88 -3.91
C THR A 455 7.13 -7.10 -3.55
N ASN A 456 8.29 -7.49 -4.08
CA ASN A 456 9.57 -6.87 -3.71
C ASN A 456 9.67 -5.46 -4.33
N LEU A 457 9.84 -4.44 -3.48
CA LEU A 457 10.02 -3.04 -3.90
C LEU A 457 11.49 -2.61 -3.92
N GLY A 458 12.40 -3.48 -3.50
CA GLY A 458 13.84 -3.26 -3.57
C GLY A 458 14.56 -3.34 -2.22
N THR A 459 15.87 -3.17 -2.29
CA THR A 459 16.75 -3.23 -1.11
C THR A 459 16.77 -1.89 -0.37
N ILE A 460 16.56 -1.92 0.93
CA ILE A 460 16.65 -0.77 1.83
C ILE A 460 18.13 -0.42 2.07
N GLY A 461 18.49 0.80 1.71
CA GLY A 461 19.85 1.31 1.76
C GLY A 461 20.79 0.46 0.91
N ASN A 462 21.83 -0.07 1.54
CA ASN A 462 22.84 -0.91 0.90
C ASN A 462 22.71 -2.39 1.27
N GLY A 463 21.57 -2.82 1.84
CA GLY A 463 21.35 -4.22 2.21
C GLY A 463 22.07 -4.66 3.49
N SER A 464 22.51 -3.72 4.34
CA SER A 464 23.31 -4.01 5.55
C SER A 464 22.51 -3.90 6.86
N PHE A 465 21.19 -3.77 6.80
CA PHE A 465 20.35 -3.62 7.99
C PHE A 465 19.68 -4.92 8.39
N ASN A 466 19.62 -5.19 9.69
CA ASN A 466 18.74 -6.20 10.27
C ASN A 466 17.49 -5.47 10.76
N LEU A 467 16.43 -5.49 9.96
CA LEU A 467 15.18 -4.80 10.27
C LEU A 467 14.22 -5.71 11.03
N ILE A 468 13.54 -5.16 12.03
CA ILE A 468 12.64 -5.89 12.96
C ILE A 468 11.30 -5.17 13.19
N GLY A 469 11.08 -4.03 12.54
CA GLY A 469 9.90 -3.20 12.72
C GLY A 469 9.76 -2.20 11.58
N LEU A 470 8.54 -1.76 11.31
CA LEU A 470 8.24 -0.80 10.26
C LEU A 470 7.08 0.09 10.72
N ALA A 471 7.19 1.37 10.44
CA ALA A 471 6.12 2.34 10.62
C ALA A 471 6.06 3.26 9.40
N ALA A 472 4.86 3.56 8.93
CA ALA A 472 4.57 4.27 7.72
C ALA A 472 3.82 5.56 8.05
N THR A 473 4.13 6.60 7.29
CA THR A 473 3.44 7.89 7.35
C THR A 473 3.46 8.52 5.97
N SER A 474 2.72 9.60 5.75
CA SER A 474 2.77 10.32 4.48
C SER A 474 4.18 10.89 4.25
N ALA A 475 4.67 10.88 3.00
CA ALA A 475 5.96 11.47 2.71
C ALA A 475 5.92 13.00 2.77
N ASP A 476 6.87 13.60 3.49
CA ASP A 476 7.12 15.05 3.48
C ASP A 476 8.02 15.42 2.29
N GLY A 477 7.42 15.70 1.13
CA GLY A 477 8.10 16.19 -0.07
C GLY A 477 7.16 17.05 -0.92
N ASN A 478 7.74 17.95 -1.74
CA ASN A 478 6.99 18.76 -2.72
C ASN A 478 6.26 17.81 -3.67
N GLY A 479 4.93 17.88 -3.69
CA GLY A 479 4.13 17.10 -4.62
C GLY A 479 4.17 17.67 -6.03
N GLY A 480 3.50 16.95 -6.92
CA GLY A 480 3.36 17.24 -8.34
C GLY A 480 2.66 18.55 -8.67
N ASN A 481 2.33 18.73 -9.94
CA ASN A 481 1.19 19.55 -10.33
C ASN A 481 0.41 18.65 -11.27
N ASP A 482 -0.55 17.96 -10.71
CA ASP A 482 -1.15 16.80 -11.33
C ASP A 482 -2.39 17.16 -12.13
N LEU A 483 -2.69 16.35 -13.14
CA LEU A 483 -3.93 16.43 -13.89
C LEU A 483 -4.79 15.22 -13.55
N LEU A 484 -5.84 15.44 -12.76
CA LEU A 484 -6.79 14.41 -12.37
C LEU A 484 -8.11 14.61 -13.11
N MET A 485 -8.55 13.56 -13.80
CA MET A 485 -9.81 13.51 -14.54
C MET A 485 -10.62 12.32 -14.03
N GLY A 486 -11.72 12.57 -13.32
CA GLY A 486 -12.65 11.54 -12.84
C GLY A 486 -13.33 10.84 -14.02
N GLY A 487 -14.10 11.62 -14.79
CA GLY A 487 -14.70 11.14 -16.03
C GLY A 487 -16.21 11.09 -15.91
N SER A 488 -16.79 9.91 -15.71
CA SER A 488 -18.22 9.75 -15.49
C SER A 488 -18.47 8.82 -14.34
N GLY A 489 -19.26 9.24 -13.36
CA GLY A 489 -19.52 8.44 -12.17
C GLY A 489 -19.67 9.32 -10.94
N ARG A 490 -19.06 8.93 -9.83
CA ARG A 490 -19.02 9.72 -8.61
C ARG A 490 -17.61 9.63 -8.08
N ASP A 491 -16.78 10.52 -8.57
CA ASP A 491 -15.34 10.38 -8.42
C ASP A 491 -14.85 11.12 -7.18
N THR A 492 -13.76 10.65 -6.61
CA THR A 492 -13.05 11.34 -5.54
C THR A 492 -11.65 11.70 -6.01
N LEU A 493 -11.38 13.00 -6.11
CA LEU A 493 -10.12 13.54 -6.58
C LEU A 493 -9.39 14.19 -5.42
N VAL A 494 -8.14 13.76 -5.20
CA VAL A 494 -7.24 14.28 -4.18
C VAL A 494 -5.95 14.68 -4.89
N GLY A 495 -5.76 15.98 -5.11
CA GLY A 495 -4.54 16.49 -5.74
C GLY A 495 -3.32 16.14 -4.88
N GLY A 496 -3.38 16.48 -3.60
CA GLY A 496 -2.24 16.33 -2.71
C GLY A 496 -1.47 17.63 -2.66
N ARG A 497 -0.15 17.58 -2.54
CA ARG A 497 0.67 18.79 -2.59
C ARG A 497 0.91 19.16 -4.05
N GLY A 498 0.93 20.46 -4.35
CA GLY A 498 1.02 20.88 -5.75
C GLY A 498 0.04 21.97 -6.08
N ASN A 499 0.07 22.48 -7.31
CA ASN A 499 -1.07 23.23 -7.83
C ASN A 499 -1.74 22.38 -8.88
N ASP A 500 -2.71 21.58 -8.45
CA ASP A 500 -3.26 20.52 -9.28
C ASP A 500 -4.42 21.03 -10.12
N THR A 501 -4.72 20.31 -11.20
CA THR A 501 -5.90 20.53 -12.03
C THR A 501 -6.84 19.34 -11.87
N LEU A 502 -7.98 19.58 -11.23
CA LEU A 502 -8.97 18.56 -10.89
C LEU A 502 -10.21 18.78 -11.78
N THR A 503 -10.63 17.73 -12.48
CA THR A 503 -11.83 17.72 -13.32
C THR A 503 -12.68 16.54 -12.92
N GLY A 504 -13.84 16.79 -12.32
CA GLY A 504 -14.74 15.71 -11.86
C GLY A 504 -15.38 15.00 -13.04
N GLY A 505 -15.91 15.79 -13.99
CA GLY A 505 -16.60 15.30 -15.16
C GLY A 505 -18.11 15.17 -14.93
N ASN A 506 -18.70 14.10 -15.45
CA ASN A 506 -20.12 13.83 -15.32
C ASN A 506 -20.39 13.04 -14.04
N GLY A 507 -20.89 13.71 -13.00
CA GLY A 507 -21.08 12.99 -11.76
C GLY A 507 -21.58 13.85 -10.63
N ASN A 508 -21.57 13.23 -9.46
CA ASN A 508 -21.58 13.95 -8.19
C ASN A 508 -20.23 13.70 -7.54
N ASP A 509 -19.29 14.59 -7.83
CA ASP A 509 -17.87 14.34 -7.56
C ASP A 509 -17.42 15.01 -6.26
N SER A 510 -16.31 14.53 -5.72
CA SER A 510 -15.76 14.98 -4.44
C SER A 510 -14.31 15.44 -4.63
N PHE A 511 -14.03 16.68 -4.27
CA PHE A 511 -12.68 17.26 -4.30
C PHE A 511 -12.16 17.38 -2.88
N SER A 512 -11.13 16.61 -2.53
CA SER A 512 -10.65 16.49 -1.15
C SER A 512 -9.38 17.29 -0.91
N PHE A 513 -9.37 18.03 0.19
CA PHE A 513 -8.24 18.82 0.66
C PHE A 513 -7.85 18.38 2.08
N GLY A 514 -6.62 17.92 2.24
CA GLY A 514 -6.08 17.52 3.53
C GLY A 514 -5.64 18.72 4.35
N SER A 515 -5.07 19.75 3.73
CA SER A 515 -4.54 20.93 4.43
C SER A 515 -4.54 22.19 3.55
N PRO A 516 -4.69 23.40 4.12
CA PRO A 516 -4.51 24.64 3.37
C PRO A 516 -3.09 24.88 2.82
N ALA A 517 -2.11 24.05 3.22
CA ALA A 517 -0.70 24.17 2.84
C ALA A 517 -0.29 23.23 1.69
N GLU A 518 -1.24 22.48 1.13
CA GLU A 518 -1.00 21.53 0.03
C GLU A 518 -0.70 22.23 -1.29
N GLY A 519 -1.37 23.33 -1.55
CA GLY A 519 -1.08 24.26 -2.64
C GLY A 519 -2.37 24.90 -3.13
N ILE A 520 -2.38 25.42 -4.35
CA ILE A 520 -3.55 26.13 -4.89
C ILE A 520 -4.07 25.41 -6.12
N ASP A 521 -5.07 24.57 -5.90
CA ASP A 521 -5.63 23.75 -6.98
C ASP A 521 -6.58 24.53 -7.87
N THR A 522 -6.84 23.98 -9.05
CA THR A 522 -7.86 24.44 -9.99
C THR A 522 -8.87 23.32 -10.19
N ILE A 523 -10.09 23.54 -9.71
CA ILE A 523 -11.24 22.68 -10.02
C ILE A 523 -11.91 23.25 -11.28
N SER A 524 -11.80 22.52 -12.38
CA SER A 524 -12.09 23.05 -13.71
C SER A 524 -13.59 23.12 -14.02
N ASP A 525 -14.40 22.24 -13.42
CA ASP A 525 -15.79 22.00 -13.82
C ASP A 525 -16.80 21.88 -12.67
N PHE A 526 -16.45 22.30 -11.46
CA PHE A 526 -17.31 22.20 -10.26
C PHE A 526 -18.77 22.64 -10.52
N SER A 527 -19.70 21.75 -10.20
CA SER A 527 -21.13 21.86 -10.50
C SER A 527 -21.98 21.87 -9.23
N VAL A 528 -22.67 22.98 -8.97
CA VAL A 528 -23.63 23.08 -7.86
C VAL A 528 -25.02 22.62 -8.32
N PRO A 529 -25.72 21.72 -7.59
CA PRO A 529 -25.42 21.20 -6.25
C PRO A 529 -24.84 19.77 -6.26
N ASN A 530 -24.26 19.33 -7.36
CA ASN A 530 -23.89 17.92 -7.55
C ASN A 530 -22.59 17.59 -6.85
N ASP A 531 -21.60 18.48 -6.98
CA ASP A 531 -20.25 18.25 -6.51
C ASP A 531 -20.05 18.77 -5.10
N THR A 532 -19.05 18.20 -4.43
CA THR A 532 -18.75 18.48 -3.03
C THR A 532 -17.28 18.75 -2.82
N ILE A 533 -16.99 19.59 -1.85
CA ILE A 533 -15.63 19.87 -1.37
C ILE A 533 -15.49 19.20 -0.01
N LEU A 534 -14.48 18.33 0.13
CA LEU A 534 -14.16 17.67 1.38
C LEU A 534 -12.93 18.33 2.00
N VAL A 535 -12.96 18.61 3.30
CA VAL A 535 -11.84 19.22 4.04
C VAL A 535 -11.54 18.44 5.30
N SER A 536 -10.27 18.15 5.58
CA SER A 536 -9.88 17.46 6.81
C SER A 536 -9.95 18.39 8.03
N ALA A 537 -10.69 17.97 9.06
CA ALA A 537 -10.75 18.68 10.33
C ALA A 537 -9.36 18.83 10.97
N THR A 538 -8.56 17.77 10.91
CA THR A 538 -7.23 17.74 11.55
C THR A 538 -6.22 18.59 10.78
N GLY A 539 -6.22 18.52 9.45
CA GLY A 539 -5.26 19.28 8.65
C GLY A 539 -5.61 20.77 8.45
N PHE A 540 -6.88 21.15 8.53
CA PHE A 540 -7.32 22.55 8.51
C PHE A 540 -7.36 23.19 9.91
N GLY A 541 -7.71 22.41 10.95
CA GLY A 541 -7.79 22.88 12.33
C GLY A 541 -8.85 23.97 12.56
N GLY A 542 -8.55 24.89 13.49
CA GLY A 542 -9.38 26.07 13.79
C GLY A 542 -10.83 25.79 14.18
N GLY A 543 -11.06 24.70 14.92
CA GLY A 543 -12.37 24.36 15.48
C GLY A 543 -13.31 23.61 14.54
N LEU A 544 -12.85 23.20 13.36
CA LEU A 544 -13.58 22.25 12.52
C LEU A 544 -13.72 20.90 13.24
N VAL A 545 -14.89 20.27 13.08
CA VAL A 545 -15.23 18.99 13.70
C VAL A 545 -15.72 18.04 12.62
N ALA A 546 -15.06 16.88 12.49
CA ALA A 546 -15.43 15.85 11.54
C ALA A 546 -16.92 15.47 11.67
N GLY A 547 -17.62 15.43 10.54
CA GLY A 547 -19.06 15.13 10.47
C GLY A 547 -19.99 16.27 10.91
N ALA A 548 -19.48 17.41 11.38
CA ALA A 548 -20.29 18.60 11.59
C ALA A 548 -20.48 19.35 10.26
N ALA A 549 -21.70 19.84 10.03
CA ALA A 549 -21.98 20.72 8.90
C ALA A 549 -21.30 22.08 9.12
N ILE A 550 -20.78 22.67 8.04
CA ILE A 550 -20.39 24.09 8.04
C ILE A 550 -21.65 24.93 8.19
N THR A 551 -21.68 25.83 9.17
CA THR A 551 -22.84 26.72 9.37
C THR A 551 -22.83 27.86 8.36
N ALA A 552 -23.98 28.52 8.16
CA ALA A 552 -24.06 29.67 7.26
C ALA A 552 -23.16 30.84 7.70
N ASP A 553 -22.88 30.96 9.00
CA ASP A 553 -22.00 32.01 9.55
C ASP A 553 -20.51 31.67 9.36
N GLN A 554 -20.18 30.44 8.97
CA GLN A 554 -18.81 30.00 8.69
C GLN A 554 -18.45 30.12 7.19
N PHE A 555 -19.37 30.57 6.35
CA PHE A 555 -19.16 30.70 4.91
C PHE A 555 -19.60 32.07 4.40
N VAL A 556 -18.72 32.76 3.67
CA VAL A 556 -19.00 34.09 3.14
C VAL A 556 -18.59 34.25 1.68
N PHE A 557 -19.39 35.01 0.93
CA PHE A 557 -18.98 35.52 -0.37
C PHE A 557 -18.19 36.81 -0.20
N GLY A 558 -16.95 36.84 -0.68
CA GLY A 558 -16.13 38.04 -0.54
C GLY A 558 -14.71 37.89 -1.02
N THR A 559 -13.90 38.90 -0.72
CA THR A 559 -12.46 38.87 -0.93
C THR A 559 -11.69 38.51 0.33
N SER A 560 -12.32 38.64 1.50
CA SER A 560 -11.73 38.42 2.82
C SER A 560 -12.77 37.92 3.82
N ALA A 561 -12.34 37.21 4.88
CA ALA A 561 -13.16 36.98 6.07
C ALA A 561 -13.61 38.33 6.66
N VAL A 562 -14.87 38.40 7.11
CA VAL A 562 -15.53 39.59 7.65
C VAL A 562 -15.48 39.58 9.18
N ASP A 563 -15.62 38.42 9.81
CA ASP A 563 -15.50 38.21 11.25
C ASP A 563 -14.70 36.94 11.60
N ALA A 564 -14.71 36.56 12.87
CA ALA A 564 -13.94 35.45 13.42
C ALA A 564 -14.63 34.09 13.18
N GLU A 565 -15.92 34.11 12.88
CA GLU A 565 -16.75 32.95 12.62
C GLU A 565 -16.58 32.45 11.18
N ASP A 566 -16.31 33.36 10.24
CA ASP A 566 -15.99 33.05 8.85
C ASP A 566 -14.81 32.06 8.75
N ARG A 567 -15.05 30.90 8.14
CA ARG A 567 -14.02 29.89 7.88
C ARG A 567 -13.69 29.79 6.40
N PHE A 568 -14.72 29.82 5.54
CA PHE A 568 -14.59 29.66 4.09
C PHE A 568 -15.04 30.91 3.36
N ILE A 569 -14.22 31.37 2.41
CA ILE A 569 -14.44 32.59 1.65
C ILE A 569 -14.39 32.27 0.17
N TYR A 570 -15.48 32.51 -0.54
CA TYR A 570 -15.53 32.32 -1.99
C TYR A 570 -15.71 33.64 -2.76
N ASN A 571 -14.74 33.96 -3.60
CA ASN A 571 -14.72 35.15 -4.42
C ASN A 571 -15.30 34.87 -5.82
N ARG A 572 -16.56 35.25 -6.02
CA ARG A 572 -17.28 35.03 -7.28
C ARG A 572 -16.63 35.69 -8.51
N ASN A 573 -15.81 36.72 -8.34
CA ASN A 573 -15.22 37.45 -9.47
C ASN A 573 -14.04 36.70 -10.10
N ASN A 574 -13.32 35.91 -9.32
CA ASN A 574 -12.12 35.20 -9.78
C ASN A 574 -12.09 33.71 -9.40
N GLY A 575 -13.16 33.21 -8.77
CA GLY A 575 -13.30 31.81 -8.42
C GLY A 575 -12.47 31.36 -7.21
N ALA A 576 -11.78 32.26 -6.52
CA ALA A 576 -10.92 31.87 -5.41
C ALA A 576 -11.74 31.37 -4.21
N LEU A 577 -11.47 30.14 -3.76
CA LEU A 577 -11.91 29.62 -2.47
C LEU A 577 -10.74 29.70 -1.48
N SER A 578 -10.97 30.33 -0.33
CA SER A 578 -9.96 30.55 0.71
C SER A 578 -10.46 30.09 2.07
N PHE A 579 -9.52 29.75 2.96
CA PHE A 579 -9.78 29.34 4.32
C PHE A 579 -9.12 30.29 5.32
N ASP A 580 -9.84 30.69 6.37
CA ASP A 580 -9.30 31.51 7.45
C ASP A 580 -8.63 30.64 8.54
N LEU A 581 -7.30 30.61 8.55
CA LEU A 581 -6.53 29.74 9.44
C LEU A 581 -6.61 30.16 10.92
N ASP A 582 -6.61 31.47 11.22
CA ASP A 582 -6.51 31.96 12.59
C ASP A 582 -7.87 32.18 13.26
N GLY A 583 -8.95 32.26 12.48
CA GLY A 583 -10.31 32.45 12.99
C GLY A 583 -10.48 33.77 13.74
N VAL A 584 -9.72 34.79 13.35
CA VAL A 584 -9.82 36.16 13.91
C VAL A 584 -10.39 37.13 12.87
N GLY A 585 -10.58 36.67 11.62
CA GLY A 585 -11.04 37.48 10.49
C GLY A 585 -9.93 38.34 9.88
N GLY A 586 -10.02 38.63 8.59
CA GLY A 586 -9.11 39.53 7.88
C GLY A 586 -8.07 38.85 6.96
N ALA A 587 -6.81 39.25 7.06
CA ALA A 587 -5.77 39.01 6.03
C ALA A 587 -5.00 37.68 6.16
N ALA A 588 -5.33 36.85 7.14
CA ALA A 588 -4.66 35.57 7.41
C ALA A 588 -5.22 34.39 6.61
N GLN A 589 -6.19 34.64 5.72
CA GLN A 589 -6.76 33.59 4.88
C GLN A 589 -5.75 33.05 3.86
N VAL A 590 -5.85 31.75 3.60
CA VAL A 590 -5.05 31.04 2.59
C VAL A 590 -5.97 30.57 1.50
N ARG A 591 -5.61 30.84 0.25
CA ARG A 591 -6.34 30.29 -0.90
C ARG A 591 -6.01 28.81 -1.01
N ILE A 592 -7.06 27.98 -1.10
CA ILE A 592 -6.93 26.52 -1.24
C ILE A 592 -7.25 26.06 -2.65
N ALA A 593 -8.16 26.76 -3.34
CA ALA A 593 -8.58 26.37 -4.68
C ALA A 593 -9.03 27.54 -5.54
N THR A 594 -9.13 27.26 -6.84
CA THR A 594 -9.72 28.07 -7.88
C THR A 594 -10.85 27.28 -8.52
N LEU A 595 -12.07 27.79 -8.44
CA LEU A 595 -13.22 27.21 -9.10
C LEU A 595 -13.66 28.11 -10.25
N SER A 596 -14.64 27.65 -11.03
CA SER A 596 -15.37 28.52 -11.97
C SER A 596 -15.92 29.77 -11.27
N THR A 597 -15.96 30.91 -11.96
CA THR A 597 -16.52 32.16 -11.42
C THR A 597 -18.04 32.12 -11.31
N ASN A 598 -18.62 32.94 -10.43
CA ASN A 598 -20.07 33.10 -10.27
C ASN A 598 -20.86 31.83 -9.91
N LEU A 599 -20.21 30.82 -9.33
CA LEU A 599 -20.93 29.66 -8.79
C LEU A 599 -21.87 30.08 -7.65
N SER A 600 -22.99 29.38 -7.52
CA SER A 600 -23.93 29.54 -6.42
C SER A 600 -23.53 28.67 -5.21
N LEU A 601 -22.23 28.64 -4.91
CA LEU A 601 -21.63 27.84 -3.83
C LEU A 601 -22.20 28.26 -2.46
N THR A 602 -22.42 27.29 -1.59
CA THR A 602 -22.97 27.46 -0.25
C THR A 602 -22.17 26.66 0.78
N ASN A 603 -22.43 26.90 2.06
CA ASN A 603 -21.89 26.09 3.16
C ASN A 603 -22.28 24.60 3.08
N ASN A 604 -23.33 24.23 2.33
CA ASN A 604 -23.75 22.83 2.18
C ASN A 604 -22.94 22.06 1.13
N ASP A 605 -22.14 22.76 0.33
CA ASP A 605 -21.28 22.14 -0.69
C ASP A 605 -19.88 21.79 -0.12
N ILE A 606 -19.63 22.12 1.16
CA ILE A 606 -18.36 21.86 1.87
C ILE A 606 -18.64 20.95 3.07
N PHE A 607 -17.95 19.81 3.14
CA PHE A 607 -18.08 18.82 4.21
C PHE A 607 -16.77 18.61 4.95
N VAL A 608 -16.86 18.50 6.28
CA VAL A 608 -15.70 18.26 7.14
C VAL A 608 -15.54 16.76 7.40
N VAL A 609 -14.40 16.21 7.00
CA VAL A 609 -13.98 14.82 7.26
C VAL A 609 -12.89 14.78 8.34
N ALA A 610 -12.47 13.59 8.79
CA ALA A 610 -11.56 13.46 9.92
C ALA A 610 -10.11 13.89 9.62
#